data_AF-A0A2A5DNJ1-F1
#
_entry.id   AF-A0A2A5DNJ1-F1
#
_cell.length_a   1.000
_cell.length_b   1.000
_cell.length_c   1.000
_cell.angle_alpha   90.00
_cell.angle_beta   90.00
_cell.angle_gamma   90.00
#
_symmetry.space_group_name_H-M   'P 1'
#
loop_
_entity.id
_entity.type
_entity.pdbx_description
1 polymer ?
#
loop_
_entity_poly.entity_id
_entity_poly.type
_entity_poly.pdbx_seq_one_letter_code
_entity_poly.pdbx_strand_id
1 'polypeptide(L)'
;MKKKEKSPDKIKGKTHTMKQLSFYPKDRHFTQYEAFIDFCLSAEDNVVKFSYGAFGEQWNWTRQDVARFIKKLLAEKLIELGEGKQAMAATLTSVCLAKFSILASEIKKQKKKISAVDSQLHRDMVETYIKWHEAEFSFKPMIDGSDGRGVKAAIKFLKQNTKPGNKVMDSWRAILNNYELWGDFHKKLTRLRQISSNIQGIIYSIQHGNSKAKSSGKDLKSEIERQVSN
;
A
#
# COMPACT_ATOMS: atom_id res chain seq x y z
N MET A 1 53.83 18.07 -51.28
CA MET A 1 53.38 18.44 -49.91
C MET A 1 51.87 18.50 -49.87
N LYS A 2 51.21 17.63 -49.09
CA LYS A 2 49.88 17.83 -48.48
C LYS A 2 49.63 16.67 -47.52
N LYS A 3 49.82 16.92 -46.22
CA LYS A 3 49.44 16.03 -45.12
C LYS A 3 47.90 15.99 -45.07
N LYS A 4 47.29 14.79 -45.06
CA LYS A 4 45.89 14.62 -44.63
C LYS A 4 45.91 14.24 -43.16
N GLU A 5 45.47 15.19 -42.34
CA GLU A 5 45.22 15.02 -40.91
C GLU A 5 44.06 14.05 -40.66
N LYS A 6 44.23 13.26 -39.60
CA LYS A 6 43.25 12.31 -39.08
C LYS A 6 42.09 13.08 -38.43
N SER A 7 40.87 12.63 -38.74
CA SER A 7 39.61 13.07 -38.12
C SER A 7 39.61 12.75 -36.62
N PRO A 8 39.17 13.65 -35.72
CA PRO A 8 39.14 13.39 -34.29
C PRO A 8 37.89 12.62 -33.87
N ASP A 9 38.09 11.78 -32.86
CA ASP A 9 37.16 10.84 -32.24
C ASP A 9 35.83 11.46 -31.78
N LYS A 10 34.74 10.78 -32.11
CA LYS A 10 33.41 10.99 -31.51
C LYS A 10 33.45 10.56 -30.04
N ILE A 11 33.55 11.54 -29.15
CA ILE A 11 33.29 11.35 -27.71
C ILE A 11 31.80 11.04 -27.54
N LYS A 12 31.48 9.75 -27.32
CA LYS A 12 30.15 9.31 -26.88
C LYS A 12 29.90 9.86 -25.46
N GLY A 13 29.08 10.90 -25.36
CA GLY A 13 28.55 11.37 -24.09
C GLY A 13 27.78 10.24 -23.41
N LYS A 14 28.26 9.79 -22.25
CA LYS A 14 27.52 8.87 -21.38
C LYS A 14 26.24 9.57 -20.93
N THR A 15 25.10 9.09 -21.40
CA THR A 15 23.80 9.41 -20.81
C THR A 15 23.83 8.96 -19.36
N HIS A 16 23.78 9.91 -18.42
CA HIS A 16 23.47 9.61 -17.02
C HIS A 16 22.03 9.08 -17.00
N THR A 17 21.88 7.76 -16.99
CA THR A 17 20.61 7.12 -16.69
C THR A 17 20.31 7.45 -15.24
N MET A 18 19.34 8.35 -15.00
CA MET A 18 18.73 8.48 -13.68
C MET A 18 18.30 7.07 -13.26
N LYS A 19 18.83 6.60 -12.12
CA LYS A 19 18.38 5.33 -11.54
C LYS A 19 16.89 5.49 -11.23
N GLN A 20 16.05 4.85 -12.03
CA GLN A 20 14.62 4.78 -11.79
C GLN A 20 14.42 4.30 -10.36
N LEU A 21 13.83 5.14 -9.51
CA LEU A 21 13.46 4.75 -8.15
C LEU A 21 12.53 3.54 -8.29
N SER A 22 13.00 2.38 -7.83
CA SER A 22 12.39 1.04 -8.05
C SER A 22 11.04 0.83 -7.35
N PHE A 23 10.35 1.93 -7.03
CA PHE A 23 9.17 1.97 -6.21
C PHE A 23 7.87 1.83 -7.02
N TYR A 24 7.89 2.19 -8.32
CA TYR A 24 6.68 2.20 -9.16
C TYR A 24 6.72 1.11 -10.25
N PRO A 25 5.58 0.43 -10.54
CA PRO A 25 5.47 -0.50 -11.67
C PRO A 25 5.76 0.20 -13.00
N LYS A 26 6.46 -0.46 -13.92
CA LYS A 26 6.97 0.14 -15.17
C LYS A 26 5.89 0.72 -16.09
N ASP A 27 4.66 0.20 -16.03
CA ASP A 27 3.58 0.59 -16.94
C ASP A 27 2.56 1.54 -16.28
N ARG A 28 2.81 1.99 -15.04
CA ARG A 28 1.86 2.83 -14.31
C ARG A 28 1.98 4.29 -14.74
N HIS A 29 0.87 4.88 -15.18
CA HIS A 29 0.77 6.32 -15.41
C HIS A 29 0.81 7.09 -14.09
N PHE A 30 1.76 8.01 -13.94
CA PHE A 30 1.90 8.82 -12.73
C PHE A 30 0.78 9.87 -12.67
N THR A 31 0.31 10.18 -11.46
CA THR A 31 -0.48 11.39 -11.24
C THR A 31 0.41 12.64 -11.24
N GLN A 32 -0.17 13.83 -11.45
CA GLN A 32 0.60 15.10 -11.34
C GLN A 32 1.30 15.26 -9.99
N TYR A 33 0.68 14.73 -8.95
CA TYR A 33 1.20 14.76 -7.59
C TYR A 33 2.41 13.83 -7.41
N GLU A 34 2.34 12.61 -7.95
CA GLU A 34 3.48 11.67 -7.92
C GLU A 34 4.65 12.20 -8.76
N ALA A 35 4.37 12.77 -9.94
CA ALA A 35 5.38 13.42 -10.78
C ALA A 35 6.06 14.60 -10.05
N PHE A 36 5.30 15.40 -9.29
CA PHE A 36 5.87 16.50 -8.49
C PHE A 36 6.78 16.01 -7.37
N ILE A 37 6.39 14.96 -6.65
CA ILE A 37 7.23 14.37 -5.60
C ILE A 37 8.52 13.81 -6.21
N ASP A 38 8.40 13.02 -7.27
CA ASP A 38 9.54 12.41 -7.95
C ASP A 38 10.50 13.48 -8.51
N PHE A 39 9.96 14.53 -9.13
CA PHE A 39 10.72 15.70 -9.57
C PHE A 39 11.49 16.35 -8.42
N CYS A 40 10.85 16.60 -7.27
CA CYS A 40 11.53 17.17 -6.10
C CYS A 40 12.61 16.24 -5.53
N LEU A 41 12.38 14.92 -5.54
CA LEU A 41 13.34 13.92 -5.04
C LEU A 41 14.55 13.74 -5.97
N SER A 42 14.42 14.10 -7.24
CA SER A 42 15.52 14.06 -8.22
C SER A 42 16.47 15.27 -8.13
N ALA A 43 16.18 16.23 -7.23
CA ALA A 43 17.01 17.42 -7.05
C ALA A 43 18.33 17.08 -6.32
N GLU A 44 19.44 17.49 -6.91
CA GLU A 44 20.75 17.55 -6.26
C GLU A 44 21.06 19.03 -5.98
N ASP A 45 21.34 19.38 -4.72
CA ASP A 45 21.56 20.76 -4.29
C ASP A 45 20.45 21.74 -4.73
N ASN A 46 19.19 21.29 -4.60
CA ASN A 46 17.97 22.00 -5.07
C ASN A 46 17.89 22.20 -6.59
N VAL A 47 18.76 21.57 -7.37
CA VAL A 47 18.72 21.65 -8.84
C VAL A 47 18.30 20.31 -9.41
N VAL A 48 17.22 20.32 -10.18
CA VAL A 48 16.75 19.17 -10.94
C VAL A 48 17.29 19.29 -12.36
N LYS A 49 18.19 18.38 -12.75
CA LYS A 49 18.59 18.19 -14.14
C LYS A 49 17.58 17.25 -14.79
N PHE A 50 16.88 17.68 -15.83
CA PHE A 50 15.81 16.88 -16.42
C PHE A 50 15.86 16.74 -17.93
N SER A 51 15.15 15.75 -18.43
CA SER A 51 14.83 15.58 -19.84
C SER A 51 13.35 15.28 -19.98
N TYR A 52 12.65 15.99 -20.87
CA TYR A 52 11.24 15.70 -21.16
C TYR A 52 11.02 14.24 -21.61
N GLY A 53 12.01 13.66 -22.31
CA GLY A 53 11.97 12.26 -22.71
C GLY A 53 12.15 11.31 -21.53
N ALA A 54 13.16 11.57 -20.69
CA ALA A 54 13.45 10.71 -19.53
C ALA A 54 12.29 10.70 -18.52
N PHE A 55 11.72 11.86 -18.20
CA PHE A 55 10.54 11.93 -17.34
C PHE A 55 9.29 11.40 -18.01
N GLY A 56 9.16 11.54 -19.34
CA GLY A 56 8.06 10.92 -20.09
C GLY A 56 8.07 9.39 -19.94
N GLU A 57 9.24 8.77 -20.08
CA GLU A 57 9.42 7.33 -19.86
C GLU A 57 9.18 6.95 -18.39
N GLN A 58 9.74 7.70 -17.44
CA GLN A 58 9.63 7.40 -16.01
C GLN A 58 8.20 7.54 -15.46
N TRP A 59 7.47 8.54 -15.91
CA TRP A 59 6.11 8.84 -15.44
C TRP A 59 5.03 8.19 -16.31
N ASN A 60 5.43 7.49 -17.38
CA ASN A 60 4.57 6.98 -18.44
C ASN A 60 3.66 8.10 -19.00
N TRP A 61 4.26 9.25 -19.29
CA TRP A 61 3.63 10.47 -19.81
C TRP A 61 4.12 10.80 -21.21
N THR A 62 3.31 11.48 -22.02
CA THR A 62 3.83 12.03 -23.27
C THR A 62 4.78 13.19 -22.97
N ARG A 63 5.73 13.47 -23.89
CA ARG A 63 6.60 14.65 -23.77
C ARG A 63 5.81 15.96 -23.61
N GLN A 64 4.62 16.03 -24.22
CA GLN A 64 3.74 17.19 -24.12
C GLN A 64 3.14 17.34 -22.71
N ASP A 65 2.77 16.23 -22.06
CA ASP A 65 2.26 16.25 -20.69
C ASP A 65 3.34 16.71 -19.71
N VAL A 66 4.58 16.21 -19.88
CA VAL A 66 5.73 16.66 -19.08
C VAL A 66 5.98 18.15 -19.31
N ALA A 67 5.97 18.64 -20.55
CA ALA A 67 6.13 20.06 -20.86
C ALA A 67 5.03 20.93 -20.24
N ARG A 68 3.77 20.49 -20.31
CA ARG A 68 2.63 21.18 -19.66
C ARG A 68 2.80 21.22 -18.14
N PHE A 69 3.27 20.15 -17.54
CA PHE A 69 3.55 20.07 -16.11
C PHE A 69 4.68 21.02 -15.69
N ILE A 70 5.82 21.04 -16.40
CA ILE A 70 6.92 21.97 -16.12
C ILE A 70 6.46 23.44 -16.27
N LYS A 71 5.67 23.76 -17.30
CA LYS A 71 5.07 25.10 -17.45
C LYS A 71 4.19 25.47 -16.26
N LYS A 72 3.41 24.52 -15.73
CA LYS A 72 2.60 24.73 -14.53
C LYS A 72 3.47 25.02 -13.30
N LEU A 73 4.56 24.27 -13.10
CA LEU A 73 5.49 24.53 -11.99
C LEU A 73 6.13 25.92 -12.07
N LEU A 74 6.48 26.37 -13.29
CA LEU A 74 6.98 27.73 -13.53
C LEU A 74 5.93 28.80 -13.23
N ALA A 75 4.69 28.61 -13.70
CA ALA A 75 3.59 29.54 -13.45
C ALA A 75 3.28 29.67 -11.95
N GLU A 76 3.40 28.58 -11.19
CA GLU A 76 3.25 28.57 -9.73
C GLU A 76 4.50 29.04 -8.96
N LYS A 77 5.56 29.47 -9.66
CA LYS A 77 6.85 29.90 -9.09
C LYS A 77 7.49 28.83 -8.19
N LEU A 78 7.29 27.56 -8.52
CA LEU A 78 7.88 26.43 -7.79
C LEU A 78 9.29 26.12 -8.29
N ILE A 79 9.58 26.46 -9.54
CA ILE A 79 10.88 26.24 -10.14
C ILE A 79 11.31 27.46 -10.94
N GLU A 80 12.62 27.60 -11.11
CA GLU A 80 13.26 28.56 -12.01
C GLU A 80 14.14 27.80 -12.99
N LEU A 81 14.06 28.11 -14.28
CA LEU A 81 14.93 27.48 -15.27
C LEU A 81 16.31 28.17 -15.25
N GLY A 82 17.38 27.38 -15.21
CA GLY A 82 18.74 27.91 -15.32
C GLY A 82 19.02 28.48 -16.70
N GLU A 83 19.80 29.56 -16.77
CA GLU A 83 20.23 30.17 -18.03
C GLU A 83 21.40 29.38 -18.64
N GLY A 84 21.17 28.69 -19.75
CA GLY A 84 22.24 28.00 -20.47
C GLY A 84 21.74 27.22 -21.69
N LYS A 85 22.47 27.33 -22.81
CA LYS A 85 22.08 26.77 -24.13
C LYS A 85 22.00 25.23 -24.20
N GLN A 86 22.35 24.47 -23.15
CA GLN A 86 22.46 23.00 -23.25
C GLN A 86 22.09 22.17 -22.00
N ALA A 87 21.46 22.71 -20.96
CA ALA A 87 20.97 21.86 -19.88
C ALA A 87 19.60 22.31 -19.38
N MET A 88 18.59 21.46 -19.57
CA MET A 88 17.27 21.61 -18.94
C MET A 88 17.41 21.38 -17.44
N ALA A 89 17.90 22.40 -16.74
CA ALA A 89 18.05 22.42 -15.30
C ALA A 89 17.02 23.37 -14.69
N ALA A 90 16.38 22.92 -13.62
CA ALA A 90 15.41 23.70 -12.86
C ALA A 90 15.87 23.81 -11.41
N THR A 91 16.00 25.02 -10.89
CA THR A 91 16.24 25.27 -9.47
C THR A 91 14.90 25.27 -8.75
N LEU A 92 14.78 24.49 -7.67
CA LEU A 92 13.62 24.51 -6.78
C LEU A 92 13.63 25.82 -5.99
N THR A 93 12.52 26.55 -6.02
CA THR A 93 12.39 27.79 -5.25
C THR A 93 12.17 27.49 -3.78
N SER A 94 12.40 28.50 -2.92
CA SER A 94 12.03 28.43 -1.49
C SER A 94 10.55 28.09 -1.29
N VAL A 95 9.67 28.56 -2.19
CA VAL A 95 8.24 28.23 -2.18
C VAL A 95 8.00 26.75 -2.43
N CYS A 96 8.74 26.14 -3.37
CA CYS A 96 8.65 24.70 -3.63
C CYS A 96 9.13 23.87 -2.46
N LEU A 97 10.27 24.24 -1.87
CA LEU A 97 10.81 23.56 -0.68
C LEU A 97 9.84 23.64 0.50
N ALA A 98 9.21 24.79 0.72
CA ALA A 98 8.18 24.95 1.75
C ALA A 98 6.96 24.06 1.49
N LYS A 99 6.43 24.05 0.26
CA LYS A 99 5.31 23.15 -0.13
C LYS A 99 5.67 21.67 0.08
N PHE A 100 6.87 21.26 -0.34
CA PHE A 100 7.35 19.89 -0.17
C PHE A 100 7.49 19.50 1.30
N SER A 101 8.01 20.39 2.15
CA SER A 101 8.13 20.16 3.60
C SER A 101 6.77 19.98 4.27
N ILE A 102 5.80 20.85 3.97
CA ILE A 102 4.42 20.72 4.47
C ILE A 102 3.84 19.37 4.05
N LEU A 103 4.03 19.00 2.78
CA LEU A 103 3.50 17.75 2.25
C LEU A 103 4.11 16.53 2.93
N ALA A 104 5.43 16.53 3.11
CA ALA A 104 6.14 15.47 3.83
C ALA A 104 5.65 15.36 5.29
N SER A 105 5.34 16.48 5.94
CA SER A 105 4.78 16.51 7.29
C SER A 105 3.38 15.87 7.36
N GLU A 106 2.53 16.16 6.38
CA GLU A 106 1.17 15.63 6.32
C GLU A 106 1.17 14.12 6.03
N ILE A 107 2.03 13.66 5.11
CA ILE A 107 2.23 12.22 4.86
C ILE A 107 2.68 11.51 6.13
N LYS A 108 3.62 12.09 6.90
CA LYS A 108 4.05 11.53 8.19
C LYS A 108 2.89 11.45 9.19
N LYS A 109 2.08 12.51 9.28
CA LYS A 109 0.88 12.56 10.14
C LYS A 109 -0.15 11.50 9.76
N GLN A 110 -0.42 11.33 8.47
CA GLN A 110 -1.33 10.31 7.96
C GLN A 110 -0.82 8.89 8.22
N LYS A 111 0.48 8.62 7.97
CA LYS A 111 1.09 7.32 8.32
C LYS A 111 0.97 7.01 9.81
N LYS A 112 1.21 8.00 10.68
CA LYS A 112 1.04 7.85 12.13
C LYS A 112 -0.42 7.53 12.49
N LYS A 113 -1.38 8.22 11.88
CA LYS A 113 -2.82 7.97 12.07
C LYS A 113 -3.19 6.54 11.64
N ILE A 114 -2.76 6.11 10.46
CA ILE A 114 -3.00 4.74 9.96
C ILE A 114 -2.39 3.71 10.91
N SER A 115 -1.14 3.91 11.35
CA SER A 115 -0.50 2.98 12.31
C SER A 115 -1.22 2.92 13.66
N ALA A 116 -1.80 4.04 14.11
CA ALA A 116 -2.57 4.09 15.35
C ALA A 116 -3.89 3.32 15.22
N VAL A 117 -4.59 3.47 14.09
CA VAL A 117 -5.80 2.70 13.78
C VAL A 117 -5.50 1.21 13.73
N ASP A 118 -4.42 0.80 13.06
CA ASP A 118 -4.01 -0.60 13.00
C ASP A 118 -3.62 -1.17 14.37
N SER A 119 -3.02 -0.33 15.22
CA SER A 119 -2.71 -0.69 16.61
C SER A 119 -3.97 -0.87 17.46
N GLN A 120 -4.98 -0.02 17.27
CA GLN A 120 -6.27 -0.18 17.95
C GLN A 120 -6.98 -1.44 17.48
N LEU A 121 -7.08 -1.66 16.17
CA LEU A 121 -7.68 -2.86 15.58
C LEU A 121 -7.01 -4.14 16.09
N HIS A 122 -5.68 -4.14 16.22
CA HIS A 122 -4.92 -5.26 16.79
C HIS A 122 -5.35 -5.56 18.23
N ARG A 123 -5.42 -4.54 19.09
CA ARG A 123 -5.90 -4.68 20.47
C ARG A 123 -7.33 -5.22 20.52
N ASP A 124 -8.23 -4.66 19.71
CA ASP A 124 -9.65 -5.03 19.69
C ASP A 124 -9.85 -6.49 19.25
N MET A 125 -9.07 -6.97 18.26
CA MET A 125 -9.12 -8.37 17.83
C MET A 125 -8.63 -9.34 18.91
N VAL A 126 -7.55 -9.00 19.61
CA VAL A 126 -7.04 -9.79 20.74
C VAL A 126 -8.05 -9.81 21.87
N GLU A 127 -8.61 -8.67 22.26
CA GLU A 127 -9.61 -8.58 23.33
C GLU A 127 -10.89 -9.36 22.97
N THR A 128 -11.34 -9.26 21.73
CA THR A 128 -12.50 -10.02 21.23
C THR A 128 -12.23 -11.53 21.29
N TYR A 129 -11.02 -11.97 20.92
CA TYR A 129 -10.63 -13.38 21.08
C TYR A 129 -10.61 -13.82 22.54
N ILE A 130 -10.04 -13.02 23.45
CA ILE A 130 -9.99 -13.37 24.88
C ILE A 130 -11.40 -13.56 25.43
N LYS A 131 -12.32 -12.62 25.14
CA LYS A 131 -13.72 -12.69 25.56
C LYS A 131 -14.43 -13.92 25.01
N TRP A 132 -14.23 -14.20 23.72
CA TRP A 132 -14.78 -15.41 23.09
C TRP A 132 -14.23 -16.69 23.73
N HIS A 133 -12.92 -16.76 23.94
CA HIS A 133 -12.26 -17.94 24.50
C HIS A 133 -12.69 -18.19 25.95
N GLU A 134 -12.79 -17.14 26.76
CA GLU A 134 -13.30 -17.23 28.14
C GLU A 134 -14.75 -17.72 28.17
N ALA A 135 -15.60 -17.26 27.25
CA ALA A 135 -16.99 -17.73 27.15
C ALA A 135 -17.09 -19.19 26.70
N GLU A 136 -16.29 -19.59 25.71
CA GLU A 136 -16.33 -20.94 25.11
C GLU A 136 -15.71 -22.01 26.03
N PHE A 137 -14.59 -21.68 26.68
CA PHE A 137 -13.78 -22.65 27.43
C PHE A 137 -13.77 -22.40 28.93
N SER A 138 -14.43 -21.36 29.44
CA SER A 138 -14.52 -21.01 30.87
C SER A 138 -13.17 -20.68 31.54
N PHE A 139 -12.12 -20.38 30.76
CA PHE A 139 -10.85 -19.90 31.29
C PHE A 139 -10.16 -18.92 30.33
N LYS A 140 -9.31 -18.06 30.89
CA LYS A 140 -8.54 -17.06 30.15
C LYS A 140 -7.39 -17.70 29.38
N PRO A 141 -7.26 -17.45 28.06
CA PRO A 141 -6.13 -17.97 27.31
C PRO A 141 -4.81 -17.29 27.72
N MET A 142 -3.72 -18.04 27.71
CA MET A 142 -2.38 -17.46 27.78
C MET A 142 -2.04 -16.80 26.45
N ILE A 143 -1.69 -15.52 26.48
CA ILE A 143 -1.31 -14.73 25.30
C ILE A 143 0.18 -14.42 25.33
N ASP A 144 0.86 -14.65 24.21
CA ASP A 144 2.28 -14.32 24.06
C ASP A 144 2.57 -13.46 22.80
N GLY A 145 3.85 -13.14 22.60
CA GLY A 145 4.29 -12.35 21.43
C GLY A 145 4.09 -13.05 20.08
N SER A 146 3.95 -14.38 20.07
CA SER A 146 3.64 -15.15 18.86
C SER A 146 2.16 -15.02 18.47
N ASP A 147 1.25 -14.91 19.43
CA ASP A 147 -0.15 -14.59 19.17
C ASP A 147 -0.31 -13.18 18.57
N GLY A 148 0.44 -12.21 19.12
CA GLY A 148 0.47 -10.85 18.58
C GLY A 148 0.89 -10.81 17.10
N ARG A 149 1.85 -11.65 16.70
CA ARG A 149 2.25 -11.81 15.29
C ARG A 149 1.16 -12.51 14.46
N GLY A 150 0.49 -13.52 15.03
CA GLY A 150 -0.65 -14.19 14.40
C GLY A 150 -1.77 -13.20 14.05
N VAL A 151 -2.18 -12.36 15.00
CA VAL A 151 -3.23 -11.35 14.76
C VAL A 151 -2.85 -10.37 13.66
N LYS A 152 -1.59 -9.92 13.59
CA LYS A 152 -1.15 -9.05 12.49
C LYS A 152 -1.30 -9.73 11.12
N ALA A 153 -0.98 -11.02 11.03
CA ALA A 153 -1.18 -11.80 9.82
C ALA A 153 -2.68 -11.95 9.48
N ALA A 154 -3.52 -12.22 10.48
CA ALA A 154 -4.97 -12.27 10.32
C ALA A 154 -5.56 -10.94 9.84
N ILE A 155 -5.17 -9.80 10.43
CA ILE A 155 -5.58 -8.46 9.98
C ILE A 155 -5.22 -8.26 8.52
N LYS A 156 -3.98 -8.58 8.14
CA LYS A 156 -3.53 -8.44 6.75
C LYS A 156 -4.38 -9.27 5.80
N PHE A 157 -4.64 -10.53 6.15
CA PHE A 157 -5.47 -11.43 5.36
C PHE A 157 -6.90 -10.91 5.23
N LEU A 158 -7.54 -10.53 6.34
CA LEU A 158 -8.92 -10.05 6.34
C LEU A 158 -9.05 -8.72 5.58
N LYS A 159 -8.14 -7.76 5.75
CA LYS A 159 -8.15 -6.51 4.96
C LYS A 159 -8.12 -6.75 3.45
N GLN A 160 -7.48 -7.82 3.00
CA GLN A 160 -7.38 -8.17 1.58
C GLN A 160 -8.58 -8.95 1.05
N ASN A 161 -9.32 -9.64 1.93
CA ASN A 161 -10.37 -10.59 1.54
C ASN A 161 -11.77 -10.20 2.03
N THR A 162 -11.90 -9.16 2.86
CA THR A 162 -13.18 -8.57 3.27
C THR A 162 -13.72 -7.71 2.13
N LYS A 163 -15.01 -7.86 1.80
CA LYS A 163 -15.69 -7.06 0.77
C LYS A 163 -15.59 -5.55 1.06
N PRO A 164 -15.50 -4.69 0.04
CA PRO A 164 -15.57 -3.24 0.22
C PRO A 164 -16.79 -2.83 1.06
N GLY A 165 -16.59 -2.01 2.09
CA GLY A 165 -17.64 -1.55 3.01
C GLY A 165 -17.74 -2.36 4.31
N ASN A 166 -17.28 -3.61 4.35
CA ASN A 166 -17.31 -4.43 5.56
C ASN A 166 -16.09 -4.15 6.45
N LYS A 167 -16.30 -4.11 7.78
CA LYS A 167 -15.20 -3.90 8.72
C LYS A 167 -14.49 -5.23 9.00
N VAL A 168 -13.16 -5.18 9.11
CA VAL A 168 -12.32 -6.34 9.48
C VAL A 168 -12.78 -6.98 10.79
N MET A 169 -13.20 -6.17 11.77
CA MET A 169 -13.73 -6.66 13.05
C MET A 169 -14.99 -7.50 12.91
N ASP A 170 -15.85 -7.17 11.95
CA ASP A 170 -17.11 -7.91 11.75
C ASP A 170 -16.81 -9.28 11.16
N SER A 171 -15.85 -9.35 10.23
CA SER A 171 -15.34 -10.63 9.71
C SER A 171 -14.69 -11.47 10.82
N TRP A 172 -13.89 -10.84 11.69
CA TRP A 172 -13.26 -11.52 12.83
C TRP A 172 -14.28 -12.09 13.81
N ARG A 173 -15.28 -11.29 14.21
CA ARG A 173 -16.37 -11.75 15.09
C ARG A 173 -17.19 -12.86 14.45
N ALA A 174 -17.51 -12.74 13.16
CA ALA A 174 -18.24 -13.78 12.44
C ALA A 174 -17.48 -15.11 12.45
N ILE A 175 -16.16 -15.09 12.27
CA ILE A 175 -15.33 -16.30 12.34
C ILE A 175 -15.44 -16.95 13.72
N LEU A 176 -15.25 -16.19 14.81
CA LEU A 176 -15.29 -16.72 16.18
C LEU A 176 -16.69 -17.18 16.59
N ASN A 177 -17.73 -16.40 16.29
CA ASN A 177 -19.12 -16.72 16.66
C ASN A 177 -19.67 -17.95 15.91
N ASN A 178 -19.09 -18.31 14.77
CA ASN A 178 -19.42 -19.52 14.04
C ASN A 178 -18.48 -20.69 14.38
N TYR A 179 -17.90 -20.71 15.59
CA TYR A 179 -17.03 -21.78 16.07
C TYR A 179 -17.64 -23.17 15.83
N GLU A 180 -18.96 -23.33 16.01
CA GLU A 180 -19.63 -24.60 15.79
C GLU A 180 -19.57 -25.13 14.35
N LEU A 181 -19.40 -24.23 13.37
CA LEU A 181 -19.28 -24.56 11.95
C LEU A 181 -17.82 -24.81 11.53
N TRP A 182 -16.86 -24.66 12.44
CA TRP A 182 -15.47 -24.97 12.15
C TRP A 182 -15.29 -26.48 11.92
N GLY A 183 -14.39 -26.83 11.01
CA GLY A 183 -14.01 -28.23 10.81
C GLY A 183 -13.42 -28.86 12.07
N ASP A 184 -13.57 -30.17 12.23
CA ASP A 184 -13.16 -30.93 13.44
C ASP A 184 -11.68 -30.72 13.78
N PHE A 185 -10.83 -30.57 12.77
CA PHE A 185 -9.43 -30.23 12.94
C PHE A 185 -9.24 -28.82 13.52
N HIS A 186 -9.96 -27.84 12.97
CA HIS A 186 -9.84 -26.44 13.36
C HIS A 186 -10.42 -26.16 14.76
N LYS A 187 -11.48 -26.86 15.18
CA LYS A 187 -12.02 -26.72 16.55
C LYS A 187 -10.98 -27.05 17.63
N LYS A 188 -10.02 -27.95 17.34
CA LYS A 188 -8.92 -28.29 18.26
C LYS A 188 -7.85 -27.19 18.37
N LEU A 189 -7.86 -26.21 17.47
CA LEU A 189 -6.90 -25.11 17.43
C LEU A 189 -7.43 -23.94 18.27
N THR A 190 -7.30 -24.02 19.59
CA THR A 190 -7.86 -23.01 20.51
C THR A 190 -6.95 -21.80 20.70
N ARG A 191 -5.65 -21.90 20.38
CA ARG A 191 -4.69 -20.80 20.52
C ARG A 191 -4.83 -19.76 19.40
N LEU A 192 -4.77 -18.48 19.78
CA LEU A 192 -4.92 -17.36 18.85
C LEU A 192 -3.98 -17.43 17.64
N ARG A 193 -2.70 -17.75 17.85
CA ARG A 193 -1.75 -17.95 16.75
C ARG A 193 -2.18 -19.06 15.78
N GLN A 194 -2.72 -20.17 16.29
CA GLN A 194 -3.14 -21.30 15.47
C GLN A 194 -4.38 -20.95 14.65
N ILE A 195 -5.38 -20.32 15.28
CA ILE A 195 -6.57 -19.79 14.61
C ILE A 195 -6.14 -18.83 13.50
N SER A 196 -5.29 -17.85 13.83
CA SER A 196 -4.83 -16.83 12.88
C SER A 196 -4.09 -17.44 11.68
N SER A 197 -3.26 -18.47 11.91
CA SER A 197 -2.50 -19.13 10.84
C SER A 197 -3.38 -20.01 9.94
N ASN A 198 -4.52 -20.48 10.44
CA ASN A 198 -5.45 -21.36 9.73
C ASN A 198 -6.76 -20.64 9.33
N ILE A 199 -6.79 -19.30 9.37
CA ILE A 199 -8.01 -18.52 9.19
C ILE A 199 -8.70 -18.78 7.85
N GLN A 200 -7.93 -19.01 6.78
CA GLN A 200 -8.47 -19.34 5.46
C GLN A 200 -9.20 -20.70 5.48
N GLY A 201 -8.61 -21.71 6.13
CA GLY A 201 -9.21 -23.03 6.27
C GLY A 201 -10.49 -22.98 7.12
N ILE A 202 -10.48 -22.18 8.19
CA ILE A 202 -11.66 -21.94 9.04
C ILE A 202 -12.79 -21.30 8.23
N ILE A 203 -12.51 -20.23 7.49
CA ILE A 203 -13.50 -19.55 6.63
C ILE A 203 -14.07 -20.52 5.60
N TYR A 204 -13.22 -21.35 5.00
CA TYR A 204 -13.68 -22.36 4.04
C TYR A 204 -14.64 -23.36 4.68
N SER A 205 -14.34 -23.87 5.89
CA SER A 205 -15.24 -24.75 6.64
C SER A 205 -16.59 -24.09 6.96
N ILE A 206 -16.58 -22.82 7.36
CA ILE A 206 -17.81 -22.06 7.65
C ILE A 206 -18.66 -21.91 6.38
N GLN A 207 -18.04 -21.58 5.24
CA GLN A 207 -18.75 -21.31 3.99
C GLN A 207 -19.38 -22.55 3.35
N HIS A 208 -18.67 -23.68 3.40
CA HIS A 208 -19.10 -24.90 2.69
C HIS A 208 -19.85 -25.87 3.61
N GLY A 209 -19.91 -25.57 4.91
CA GLY A 209 -20.43 -26.46 5.92
C GLY A 209 -19.54 -27.70 6.10
N ASN A 210 -19.48 -28.20 7.32
CA ASN A 210 -18.99 -29.55 7.55
C ASN A 210 -20.09 -30.49 7.00
N SER A 211 -19.84 -31.21 5.91
CA SER A 211 -20.80 -32.06 5.19
C SER A 211 -21.41 -33.22 5.99
N LYS A 212 -21.12 -33.31 7.30
CA LYS A 212 -21.80 -34.15 8.28
C LYS A 212 -23.05 -33.51 8.91
N ALA A 213 -23.27 -32.21 8.76
CA ALA A 213 -24.50 -31.54 9.19
C ALA A 213 -25.56 -31.54 8.07
N LYS A 214 -25.99 -32.73 7.62
CA LYS A 214 -27.16 -32.86 6.73
C LYS A 214 -28.43 -32.87 7.57
N SER A 215 -29.01 -31.71 7.89
CA SER A 215 -30.46 -31.50 8.05
C SER A 215 -30.84 -30.07 8.47
N SER A 216 -30.65 -29.06 7.61
CA SER A 216 -31.42 -27.79 7.64
C SER A 216 -30.94 -26.76 6.59
N GLY A 217 -30.43 -27.24 5.45
CA GLY A 217 -29.78 -26.41 4.42
C GLY A 217 -30.69 -25.52 3.57
N LYS A 218 -31.89 -25.16 4.02
CA LYS A 218 -32.75 -24.19 3.30
C LYS A 218 -32.87 -22.82 3.96
N ASP A 219 -32.55 -22.68 5.25
CA ASP A 219 -32.83 -21.42 5.97
C ASP A 219 -31.62 -20.50 6.17
N LEU A 220 -30.38 -20.99 6.03
CA LEU A 220 -29.17 -20.20 6.32
C LEU A 220 -28.73 -19.25 5.19
N LYS A 221 -28.97 -19.63 3.92
CA LYS A 221 -28.61 -18.77 2.77
C LYS A 221 -29.44 -17.48 2.79
N SER A 222 -30.73 -17.60 3.13
CA SER A 222 -31.66 -16.49 3.27
C SER A 222 -31.32 -15.56 4.44
N GLU A 223 -30.80 -16.08 5.55
CA GLU A 223 -30.45 -15.25 6.72
C GLU A 223 -29.15 -14.46 6.50
N ILE A 224 -28.15 -15.07 5.84
CA ILE A 224 -26.90 -14.38 5.48
C ILE A 224 -27.15 -13.29 4.41
N GLU A 225 -28.07 -13.53 3.47
CA GLU A 225 -28.46 -12.52 2.47
C GLU A 225 -29.29 -11.37 3.09
N ARG A 226 -30.09 -11.65 4.13
CA ARG A 226 -30.89 -10.64 4.84
C ARG A 226 -30.06 -9.72 5.72
N GLN A 227 -29.04 -10.23 6.40
CA GLN A 227 -28.16 -9.41 7.26
C GLN A 227 -27.17 -8.53 6.47
N VAL A 228 -27.02 -8.76 5.17
CA VAL A 228 -26.19 -7.95 4.27
C VAL A 228 -26.98 -6.85 3.54
N SER A 229 -28.32 -6.90 3.61
CA SER A 229 -29.21 -5.94 2.91
C SER A 229 -29.85 -4.88 3.82
N ASN A 230 -29.44 -4.79 5.10
CA ASN A 230 -29.86 -3.74 6.04
C ASN A 230 -28.65 -2.92 6.52
#